data_AF-A0A9P0TVY9-F1
#
_entry.id   AF-A0A9P0TVY9-F1
#
_cell.length_a   1.000
_cell.length_b   1.000
_cell.length_c   1.000
_cell.angle_alpha   90.00
_cell.angle_beta   90.00
_cell.angle_gamma   90.00
#
_symmetry.space_group_name_H-M   'P 1'
#
loop_
_entity.id
_entity.type
_entity.pdbx_description
1 polymer ?
#
loop_
_entity_poly.entity_id
_entity_poly.type
_entity_poly.pdbx_seq_one_letter_code
_entity_poly.pdbx_strand_id
1 'polypeptide(L)'
;MKIQISEDVKHALDRTGLFVTSPRGMIEVKGKGEMMTHWLEGRTGPSPARPTASLDCTPSFLTRIHSHGRASPRYQPDTRS
;
A
#
# COMPACT_ATOMS: atom_id res chain seq x y z
N MET A 1 11.71 -2.56 6.42
CA MET A 1 10.57 -1.61 6.35
C MET A 1 9.45 -2.14 7.23
N LYS A 2 8.83 -1.31 8.07
CA LYS A 2 7.72 -1.70 8.96
C LYS A 2 6.53 -0.78 8.72
N ILE A 3 5.32 -1.29 8.90
CA ILE A 3 4.08 -0.52 8.71
C ILE A 3 3.55 -0.12 10.08
N GLN A 4 3.30 1.18 10.28
CA GLN A 4 2.68 1.68 11.51
C GLN A 4 1.16 1.50 11.42
N ILE A 5 0.54 1.03 12.50
CA ILE A 5 -0.91 0.89 12.63
C ILE A 5 -1.41 1.49 13.96
N SER A 6 -2.69 1.85 14.01
CA SER A 6 -3.36 2.28 15.26
C SER A 6 -3.78 1.09 16.12
N GLU A 7 -4.12 1.37 17.39
CA GLU A 7 -4.67 0.39 18.32
C GLU A 7 -5.91 -0.32 17.75
N ASP A 8 -6.87 0.43 17.19
CA ASP A 8 -8.11 -0.13 16.61
C ASP A 8 -7.82 -1.14 15.50
N VAL A 9 -6.82 -0.83 14.65
CA VAL A 9 -6.40 -1.72 13.56
C VAL A 9 -5.73 -2.96 14.14
N LYS A 10 -4.86 -2.82 15.15
CA LYS A 10 -4.24 -3.95 15.86
C LYS A 10 -5.31 -4.89 16.43
N HIS A 11 -6.33 -4.36 17.10
CA HIS A 11 -7.45 -5.16 17.61
C HIS A 11 -8.25 -5.86 16.52
N ALA A 12 -8.43 -5.24 15.35
CA ALA A 12 -9.09 -5.90 14.22
C ALA A 12 -8.24 -7.05 13.64
N LEU A 13 -6.92 -6.85 13.53
CA LEU A 13 -5.98 -7.85 13.03
C LEU A 13 -5.84 -9.03 13.99
N ASP A 14 -5.79 -8.77 15.30
CA ASP A 14 -5.69 -9.82 16.33
C ASP A 14 -6.83 -10.85 16.23
N ARG A 15 -8.05 -10.40 15.90
CA ARG A 15 -9.21 -11.30 15.72
C ARG A 15 -9.01 -12.34 14.62
N THR A 16 -8.17 -12.03 13.64
CA THR A 16 -7.84 -12.98 12.57
C THR A 16 -6.79 -14.00 13.00
N GLY A 17 -5.93 -13.65 13.98
CA GLY A 17 -4.79 -14.47 14.39
C GLY A 17 -3.70 -14.63 13.31
N LEU A 18 -3.82 -13.93 12.18
CA LEU A 18 -2.92 -14.11 11.05
C LEU A 18 -1.78 -13.08 11.01
N PHE A 19 -1.74 -12.10 11.90
CA PHE A 19 -0.77 -11.00 11.79
C PHE A 19 0.12 -10.93 13.01
N VAL A 20 1.40 -10.59 12.79
CA VAL A 20 2.39 -10.37 13.85
C VAL A 20 2.52 -8.86 14.06
N THR A 21 2.19 -8.42 15.27
CA THR A 21 2.29 -7.01 15.67
C THR A 21 3.20 -6.86 16.88
N SER A 22 3.87 -5.70 17.00
CA SER A 22 4.69 -5.34 18.16
C SER A 22 4.36 -3.91 18.63
N PRO A 23 4.41 -3.63 19.94
CA PRO A 23 4.20 -2.26 20.43
C PRO A 23 5.25 -1.31 19.84
N ARG A 24 4.79 -0.17 19.34
CA ARG A 24 5.67 0.95 18.93
C ARG A 24 5.77 1.98 20.05
N GLY A 25 4.65 2.25 20.73
CA GLY A 25 4.56 3.19 21.85
C GLY A 25 3.47 4.24 21.65
N MET A 26 3.34 5.09 22.68
CA MET A 26 2.44 6.24 22.67
C MET A 26 3.01 7.35 21.79
N ILE A 27 2.15 8.01 21.03
CA ILE A 27 2.48 9.23 20.28
C ILE A 27 1.43 10.30 20.52
N GLU A 28 1.86 11.55 20.54
CA GLU A 28 0.93 12.67 20.60
C GLU A 28 0.37 12.95 19.20
N VAL A 29 -0.96 12.91 19.09
CA VAL A 29 -1.69 13.18 17.85
C VAL A 29 -2.54 14.43 18.06
N LYS A 30 -2.27 15.46 17.27
CA LYS A 30 -3.04 16.72 17.30
C LYS A 30 -4.54 16.43 17.16
N GLY A 31 -5.33 16.84 18.14
CA GLY A 31 -6.78 16.62 18.18
C GLY A 31 -7.23 15.24 18.67
N LYS A 32 -6.31 14.32 18.97
CA LYS A 32 -6.59 13.00 19.57
C LYS A 32 -5.90 12.78 20.93
N GLY A 33 -4.92 13.61 21.28
CA GLY A 33 -4.10 13.42 22.48
C GLY A 33 -3.08 12.30 22.28
N GLU A 34 -2.68 11.63 23.36
CA GLU A 34 -1.80 10.47 23.28
C GLU A 34 -2.53 9.26 22.69
N MET A 35 -1.89 8.61 21.71
CA MET A 35 -2.43 7.44 21.02
C MET A 35 -1.38 6.34 20.96
N MET A 36 -1.74 5.14 21.41
CA MET A 36 -0.91 3.95 21.26
C MET A 36 -0.83 3.54 19.78
N THR A 37 0.38 3.19 19.35
CA THR A 37 0.65 2.68 18.00
C THR A 37 1.44 1.38 18.05
N HIS A 38 1.30 0.59 16.99
CA HIS A 38 1.97 -0.70 16.84
C HIS A 38 2.69 -0.78 15.51
N TRP A 39 3.72 -1.61 15.43
CA TRP A 39 4.29 -2.06 14.17
C TRP A 39 3.58 -3.33 13.71
N LEU A 40 3.19 -3.35 12.44
CA LEU A 40 2.86 -4.56 11.73
C LEU A 40 4.14 -5.14 11.14
N GLU A 41 4.61 -6.24 11.71
CA GLU A 41 5.87 -6.90 11.35
C GLU A 41 5.68 -7.87 10.18
N GLY A 42 4.49 -8.49 10.07
CA GLY A 42 4.20 -9.42 9.00
C GLY A 42 2.92 -10.20 9.19
N ARG A 43 2.81 -11.29 8.42
CA ARG A 43 1.67 -12.21 8.43
C ARG A 43 2.13 -13.63 8.69
N THR A 44 1.40 -14.34 9.51
CA THR A 44 1.51 -15.77 9.76
C THR A 44 0.67 -16.51 8.72
N GLY A 45 1.26 -17.56 8.13
CA GLY A 45 0.60 -18.37 7.11
C GLY A 45 0.86 -17.90 5.68
N PRO A 46 0.39 -18.67 4.68
CA PRO A 46 0.68 -18.40 3.28
C PRO A 46 0.07 -17.06 2.84
N SER A 47 0.78 -16.40 1.91
CA SER A 47 0.23 -15.25 1.20
C SER A 47 -1.07 -15.66 0.51
N PRO A 48 -2.11 -14.80 0.46
CA PRO A 48 -3.28 -15.10 -0.36
C PRO A 48 -2.80 -15.39 -1.77
N ALA A 49 -3.37 -16.41 -2.40
CA ALA A 49 -3.17 -16.59 -3.83
C ALA A 49 -3.57 -15.27 -4.51
N ARG A 50 -2.61 -14.65 -5.22
CA ARG A 50 -2.90 -13.52 -6.06
C ARG A 50 -3.98 -13.99 -7.03
N PRO A 51 -5.19 -13.38 -7.06
CA PRO A 51 -6.18 -13.77 -8.03
C PRO A 51 -5.54 -13.56 -9.41
N THR A 52 -5.25 -14.64 -10.11
CA THR A 52 -4.98 -14.62 -11.55
C THR A 52 -6.32 -14.42 -12.24
N ALA A 53 -7.00 -13.31 -11.92
CA ALA A 53 -8.08 -12.84 -12.78
C ALA A 53 -7.42 -12.65 -14.14
N SER A 54 -7.95 -13.36 -15.13
CA SER A 54 -7.42 -13.40 -16.47
C SER A 54 -7.15 -11.98 -16.98
N LEU A 55 -6.14 -11.86 -17.84
CA LEU A 55 -5.68 -10.62 -18.47
C LEU A 55 -6.76 -9.86 -19.27
N ASP A 56 -8.01 -10.32 -19.24
CA ASP A 56 -9.15 -9.78 -19.98
C ASP A 56 -9.76 -8.53 -19.32
N CYS A 57 -9.53 -8.31 -18.03
CA CYS A 57 -9.93 -7.06 -17.36
C CYS A 57 -8.77 -6.05 -17.34
N THR A 58 -8.21 -5.78 -18.52
CA THR A 58 -7.34 -4.62 -18.66
C THR A 58 -8.25 -3.39 -18.69
N PRO A 59 -8.22 -2.49 -17.69
CA PRO A 59 -9.08 -1.31 -17.73
C PRO A 59 -8.69 -0.47 -18.96
N SER A 60 -9.69 0.12 -19.62
CA SER A 60 -9.53 0.74 -20.95
C SER A 60 -8.42 1.79 -21.04
N PHE A 61 -8.05 2.41 -19.91
CA PHE A 61 -6.95 3.37 -19.85
C PHE A 61 -5.57 2.73 -20.05
N LEU A 62 -5.38 1.47 -19.64
CA LEU A 62 -4.13 0.72 -19.84
C LEU A 62 -4.05 0.10 -21.24
N THR A 63 -5.19 -0.19 -21.88
CA THR A 63 -5.23 -0.72 -23.26
C THR A 63 -4.52 0.21 -24.24
N ARG A 64 -4.68 1.52 -24.07
CA ARG A 64 -4.02 2.57 -24.89
C ARG A 64 -2.49 2.49 -24.85
N ILE A 65 -1.93 2.03 -23.74
CA ILE A 65 -0.47 1.96 -23.53
C ILE A 65 0.11 0.72 -24.22
N HIS A 66 -0.69 -0.35 -24.34
CA HIS A 66 -0.25 -1.61 -24.94
C HIS A 66 -0.52 -1.64 -26.46
N SER A 67 -1.53 -0.93 -26.96
CA SER A 67 -1.92 -0.94 -28.38
C SER A 67 -1.10 -0.01 -29.28
N HIS A 68 -0.34 0.93 -28.70
CA HIS A 68 0.46 1.88 -29.48
C HIS A 68 1.90 1.84 -29.01
N GLY A 69 2.77 1.30 -29.88
CA GLY A 69 4.21 1.31 -29.69
C GLY A 69 4.70 2.71 -29.31
N ARG A 70 5.27 2.80 -28.10
CA ARG A 70 6.29 3.74 -27.65
C ARG A 70 6.38 5.06 -28.44
N ALA A 71 5.37 5.91 -28.31
CA ALA A 71 5.51 7.33 -28.60
C ALA A 71 5.52 8.09 -27.27
N SER A 72 6.66 8.05 -26.56
CA SER A 72 6.91 8.99 -25.48
C SER A 72 7.00 10.40 -26.09
N PRO A 73 6.20 11.39 -25.63
CA PRO A 73 6.45 12.78 -25.97
C PRO A 73 7.82 13.13 -25.41
N ARG A 74 8.80 13.26 -26.31
CA ARG A 74 10.18 13.64 -25.98
C ARG A 74 10.11 15.03 -25.31
N TYR A 75 10.52 15.14 -24.04
CA TYR A 75 10.69 16.42 -23.38
C TYR A 75 11.68 17.27 -24.20
N GLN A 76 11.20 18.36 -24.79
CA GLN A 76 12.03 19.40 -25.40
C GLN A 76 12.37 20.39 -24.28
N PRO A 77 13.64 20.53 -23.87
CA PRO A 77 14.02 21.61 -22.97
C PRO A 77 13.93 22.94 -23.74
N ASP A 78 13.08 23.85 -23.27
CA ASP A 78 13.03 25.24 -23.75
C ASP A 78 14.41 25.89 -23.56
N THR A 79 15.15 26.10 -24.64
CA THR A 79 16.30 27.00 -24.64
C THR A 79 15.78 28.42 -24.81
N ARG A 80 15.56 29.12 -23.69
CA ARG A 80 15.29 30.56 -23.70
C ARG A 80 16.61 31.33 -23.79
N SER A 81 16.78 32.08 -24.87
CA SER A 81 17.86 33.06 -25.08
C SER A 81 17.56 34.40 -24.42
#